data_AF-A0A4R8TLS3-F1
#
_entry.id   AF-A0A4R8TLS3-F1
#
_cell.length_a   1.000
_cell.length_b   1.000
_cell.length_c   1.000
_cell.angle_alpha   90.00
_cell.angle_beta   90.00
_cell.angle_gamma   90.00
#
_symmetry.space_group_name_H-M   'P 1'
#
loop_
_entity.id
_entity.type
_entity.pdbx_description
1 polymer ?
#
loop_
_entity_poly.entity_id
_entity_poly.type
_entity_poly.pdbx_seq_one_letter_code
_entity_poly.pdbx_strand_id
1 'polypeptide(L)'
;MSQPILSISPNDSCNNRKAVANLLPCRIHHDGPIGETESFWNPIKTDDGKHVAYFRGRKLHGMTVKLPEQYRGVVMQKSDKKTENRRPEVEEEMQEEEEEERVEVGAMDVKADFDEMVIWGHEASADAASDPYMRSIEEWLSVAGKLHAFSPPETKNSV
;
A
#
# COMPACT_ATOMS: atom_id res chain seq x y z
N MET A 1 -4.25 25.51 6.48
CA MET A 1 -3.74 24.16 6.13
C MET A 1 -4.80 23.15 6.55
N SER A 2 -5.13 22.16 5.72
CA SER A 2 -6.13 21.14 6.05
C SER A 2 -5.62 20.21 7.15
N GLN A 3 -6.44 19.92 8.15
CA GLN A 3 -6.09 18.96 9.20
C GLN A 3 -6.03 17.52 8.64
N PRO A 4 -5.08 16.68 9.08
CA PRO A 4 -4.95 15.31 8.59
C PRO A 4 -6.10 14.43 9.10
N ILE A 5 -6.65 13.59 8.21
CA ILE A 5 -7.77 12.68 8.52
C ILE A 5 -7.25 11.33 9.06
N LEU A 6 -6.02 10.95 8.71
CA LEU A 6 -5.39 9.71 9.14
C LEU A 6 -3.95 9.94 9.59
N SER A 7 -3.53 9.26 10.65
CA SER A 7 -2.14 9.18 11.09
C SER A 7 -1.61 7.76 10.91
N ILE A 8 -0.41 7.63 10.35
CA ILE A 8 0.26 6.34 10.18
C ILE A 8 1.32 6.24 11.26
N SER A 9 1.14 5.30 12.18
CA SER A 9 2.12 5.04 13.23
C SER A 9 3.06 3.92 12.75
N PRO A 10 4.35 4.20 12.52
CA PRO A 10 5.31 3.13 12.28
C PRO A 10 5.36 2.26 13.54
N ASN A 11 4.96 1.00 13.41
CA ASN A 11 4.97 0.08 14.53
C ASN A 11 6.33 -0.65 14.52
N ASP A 12 7.24 -0.24 15.42
CA ASP A 12 8.62 -0.77 15.45
C ASP A 12 8.69 -2.29 15.62
N SER A 13 7.63 -2.89 16.17
CA SER A 13 7.51 -4.35 16.33
C SER A 13 7.24 -5.13 15.03
N CYS A 14 6.78 -4.48 13.96
CA CYS A 14 6.44 -5.12 12.69
C CYS A 14 7.36 -4.73 11.51
N ASN A 15 8.39 -3.92 11.76
CA ASN A 15 9.26 -3.33 10.72
C ASN A 15 9.99 -4.34 9.82
N ASN A 16 9.89 -5.66 10.06
CA ASN A 16 10.54 -6.71 9.28
C ASN A 16 9.60 -7.81 8.75
N ARG A 17 8.27 -7.68 8.89
CA ARG A 17 7.35 -8.71 8.35
C ARG A 17 7.09 -8.47 6.87
N LYS A 18 7.81 -9.21 6.02
CA LYS A 18 7.57 -9.25 4.58
C LYS A 18 6.36 -10.12 4.26
N ALA A 19 5.32 -9.52 3.69
CA ALA A 19 4.15 -10.19 3.18
C ALA A 19 4.28 -10.47 1.67
N VAL A 20 3.59 -11.51 1.20
CA VAL A 20 3.44 -11.78 -0.24
C VAL A 20 2.05 -11.32 -0.66
N ALA A 21 1.98 -10.20 -1.36
CA ALA A 21 0.72 -9.65 -1.88
C ALA A 21 0.27 -10.42 -3.13
N ASN A 22 -0.95 -10.96 -3.11
CA ASN A 22 -1.53 -11.72 -4.22
C ASN A 22 -2.84 -11.06 -4.67
N LEU A 23 -2.89 -10.60 -5.92
CA LEU A 23 -4.10 -10.05 -6.53
C LEU A 23 -4.79 -11.12 -7.37
N LEU A 24 -5.91 -11.65 -6.87
CA LEU A 24 -6.65 -12.74 -7.52
C LEU A 24 -7.70 -12.19 -8.52
N PRO A 25 -7.98 -12.90 -9.63
CA PRO A 25 -8.96 -12.48 -10.63
C PRO A 25 -10.40 -12.84 -10.21
N CYS A 26 -10.70 -12.72 -8.92
CA CYS A 26 -12.01 -13.03 -8.36
C CYS A 26 -12.24 -12.31 -7.03
N ARG A 27 -13.51 -12.09 -6.68
CA ARG A 27 -13.90 -11.57 -5.37
C ARG A 27 -14.08 -12.73 -4.38
N ILE A 28 -13.42 -12.63 -3.24
CA ILE A 28 -13.66 -13.49 -2.08
C ILE A 28 -14.50 -12.69 -1.08
N HIS A 29 -15.64 -13.24 -0.64
CA HIS A 29 -16.54 -12.55 0.29
C HIS A 29 -16.07 -12.58 1.75
N HIS A 30 -15.26 -13.56 2.10
CA HIS A 30 -14.65 -13.66 3.42
C HIS A 30 -13.54 -12.63 3.57
N ASP A 31 -13.60 -11.85 4.64
CA ASP A 31 -12.54 -10.94 5.06
C ASP A 31 -12.05 -11.35 6.45
N GLY A 32 -10.74 -11.61 6.56
CA GLY A 32 -10.11 -12.06 7.80
C GLY A 32 -9.07 -13.15 7.60
N PRO A 33 -8.39 -13.55 8.70
CA PRO A 33 -7.39 -14.61 8.67
C PRO A 33 -7.98 -15.91 8.17
N ILE A 34 -7.28 -16.54 7.24
CA ILE A 34 -7.49 -17.93 6.86
C ILE A 34 -6.42 -18.77 7.58
N GLY A 35 -6.78 -19.99 8.00
CA GLY A 35 -5.88 -20.88 8.71
C GLY A 35 -4.72 -21.39 7.84
N GLU A 36 -4.34 -22.64 7.99
CA GLU A 36 -3.26 -23.22 7.17
C GLU A 36 -3.62 -23.21 5.68
N THR A 37 -2.85 -22.48 4.88
CA THR A 37 -3.11 -22.28 3.44
C THR A 37 -2.25 -23.15 2.54
N GLU A 38 -1.16 -23.72 3.04
CA GLU A 38 -0.16 -24.45 2.24
C GLU A 38 -0.77 -25.60 1.42
N SER A 39 -1.80 -26.25 1.96
CA SER A 39 -2.54 -27.32 1.28
C SER A 39 -3.48 -26.84 0.17
N PHE A 40 -3.91 -25.58 0.20
CA PHE A 40 -4.93 -25.03 -0.70
C PHE A 40 -4.41 -23.98 -1.67
N TRP A 41 -3.29 -23.35 -1.33
CA TRP A 41 -2.65 -22.29 -2.09
C TRP A 41 -1.14 -22.53 -2.10
N ASN A 42 -0.67 -23.15 -3.19
CA ASN A 42 0.74 -23.43 -3.39
C ASN A 42 1.20 -22.94 -4.78
N PRO A 43 1.50 -21.64 -4.94
CA PRO A 43 2.08 -21.09 -6.15
C PRO A 43 3.43 -21.72 -6.49
N ILE A 44 3.52 -22.33 -7.67
CA ILE A 44 4.77 -22.89 -8.19
C ILE A 44 5.36 -21.90 -9.18
N LYS A 45 6.64 -21.56 -9.00
CA LYS A 45 7.37 -20.73 -9.96
C LYS A 45 7.88 -21.61 -11.10
N THR A 46 7.58 -21.22 -12.34
CA THR A 46 8.08 -21.88 -13.54
C THR A 46 9.41 -21.27 -13.96
N ASP A 47 10.17 -21.98 -14.80
CA ASP A 47 11.50 -21.55 -15.28
C ASP A 47 11.47 -20.18 -15.97
N ASP A 48 10.36 -19.83 -16.62
CA ASP A 48 10.12 -18.54 -17.28
C ASP A 48 9.86 -17.37 -16.30
N GLY A 49 9.99 -17.59 -14.98
CA GLY A 49 9.72 -16.58 -13.96
C GLY A 49 8.24 -16.30 -13.68
N LYS A 50 7.33 -16.98 -14.39
CA LYS A 50 5.88 -16.96 -14.15
C LYS A 50 5.50 -17.85 -12.96
N HIS A 51 4.31 -17.63 -12.42
CA HIS A 51 3.73 -18.45 -11.37
C HIS A 51 2.53 -19.23 -11.88
N VAL A 52 2.33 -20.44 -11.38
CA VAL A 52 1.12 -21.24 -11.62
C VAL A 52 0.55 -21.69 -10.29
N ALA A 53 -0.75 -21.50 -10.09
CA ALA A 53 -1.48 -21.97 -8.93
C ALA A 53 -2.87 -22.45 -9.35
N TYR A 54 -3.50 -23.25 -8.50
CA TYR A 54 -4.89 -23.66 -8.67
C TYR A 54 -5.73 -23.08 -7.55
N PHE A 55 -6.78 -22.35 -7.90
CA PHE A 55 -7.74 -21.83 -6.93
C PHE A 55 -9.14 -22.30 -7.28
N ARG A 56 -9.79 -23.00 -6.36
CA ARG A 56 -11.15 -23.55 -6.56
C ARG A 56 -11.28 -24.38 -7.86
N GLY A 57 -10.25 -25.17 -8.18
CA GLY A 57 -10.19 -26.02 -9.38
C GLY A 57 -9.88 -25.27 -10.68
N ARG A 58 -9.60 -23.96 -10.63
CA ARG A 58 -9.23 -23.16 -11.81
C ARG A 58 -7.74 -22.90 -11.83
N LYS A 59 -7.12 -23.09 -13.00
CA LYS A 59 -5.70 -22.79 -13.21
C LYS A 59 -5.52 -21.27 -13.33
N LEU A 60 -4.63 -20.73 -12.51
CA LEU A 60 -4.24 -19.33 -12.54
C LEU A 60 -2.79 -19.20 -12.98
N HIS A 61 -2.51 -18.17 -13.78
CA HIS A 61 -1.16 -17.78 -14.18
C HIS A 61 -0.84 -16.45 -13.50
N GLY A 62 0.21 -16.45 -12.68
CA GLY A 62 0.68 -15.29 -11.94
C GLY A 62 1.89 -14.65 -12.60
N MET A 63 1.93 -13.32 -12.59
CA MET A 63 3.10 -12.53 -12.95
C MET A 63 3.53 -11.71 -11.73
N THR A 64 4.81 -11.76 -11.40
CA THR A 64 5.37 -10.95 -10.30
C THR A 64 5.75 -9.59 -10.82
N VAL A 65 5.23 -8.54 -10.17
CA VAL A 65 5.54 -7.15 -10.46
C VAL A 65 6.22 -6.55 -9.25
N LYS A 66 7.42 -6.01 -9.48
CA LYS A 66 8.19 -5.31 -8.45
C LYS A 66 7.73 -3.86 -8.37
N LEU A 67 7.66 -3.34 -7.15
CA LEU A 67 7.45 -1.92 -6.95
C LEU A 67 8.72 -1.16 -7.36
N PRO A 68 8.59 0.06 -7.92
CA PRO A 68 9.76 0.89 -8.24
C PRO A 68 10.55 1.22 -6.97
N GLU A 69 11.86 1.43 -7.09
CA GLU A 69 12.79 1.55 -5.94
C GLU A 69 12.43 2.65 -4.93
N GLN A 70 11.74 3.71 -5.35
CA GLN A 70 11.30 4.79 -4.47
C GLN A 70 10.01 4.47 -3.70
N TYR A 71 9.40 3.32 -3.94
CA TYR A 71 8.12 2.91 -3.38
C TYR A 71 8.25 1.65 -2.53
N ARG A 72 7.40 1.56 -1.51
CA ARG A 72 7.24 0.38 -0.66
C ARG A 72 5.76 0.10 -0.47
N GLY A 73 5.38 -1.17 -0.56
CA GLY A 73 4.05 -1.64 -0.26
C GLY A 73 3.88 -1.82 1.24
N VAL A 74 2.73 -1.43 1.79
CA VAL A 74 2.45 -1.53 3.22
C VAL A 74 1.04 -2.08 3.42
N VAL A 75 0.92 -3.09 4.28
CA VAL A 75 -0.36 -3.60 4.78
C VAL A 75 -0.67 -2.91 6.09
N MET A 76 -1.77 -2.15 6.11
CA MET A 76 -2.21 -1.37 7.27
C MET A 76 -3.55 -1.88 7.78
N GLN A 77 -3.75 -1.77 9.09
CA GLN A 77 -5.04 -2.01 9.74
C GLN A 77 -5.43 -0.77 10.53
N LYS A 78 -6.70 -0.39 10.49
CA LYS A 78 -7.22 0.67 11.35
C LYS A 78 -6.98 0.29 12.82
N SER A 79 -6.40 1.21 13.56
CA SER A 79 -6.20 1.07 15.00
C SER A 79 -7.45 1.52 15.72
N ASP A 80 -7.82 0.82 16.78
CA ASP A 80 -8.90 1.26 17.68
C ASP A 80 -8.46 2.43 18.59
N LYS A 81 -7.17 2.78 18.57
CA LYS A 81 -6.60 3.90 19.31
C LYS A 81 -6.96 5.22 18.63
N LYS A 82 -7.76 6.05 19.28
CA LYS A 82 -8.01 7.43 18.86
C LYS A 82 -6.74 8.25 19.14
N THR A 83 -6.17 8.89 18.11
CA THR A 83 -5.07 9.84 18.30
C THR A 83 -5.69 11.23 18.42
N GLU A 84 -5.66 11.81 19.61
CA GLU A 84 -6.00 13.22 19.78
C GLU A 84 -4.85 14.07 19.22
N ASN A 85 -5.16 14.96 18.26
CA ASN A 85 -4.24 16.02 17.85
C ASN A 85 -4.06 17.00 19.02
N ARG A 86 -3.09 16.77 19.91
CA ARG A 86 -2.59 17.82 20.80
C ARG A 86 -1.73 18.78 19.98
N ARG A 87 -2.25 19.98 19.70
CA ARG A 87 -1.41 21.12 19.28
C ARG A 87 -0.40 21.39 20.42
N PRO A 88 0.89 21.65 20.15
CA PRO A 88 1.81 22.10 21.20
C PRO A 88 1.41 23.51 21.67
N GLU A 89 1.54 23.72 22.98
CA GLU A 89 0.97 24.78 23.82
C GLU A 89 1.19 26.22 23.34
N VAL A 90 0.19 27.07 23.59
CA VAL A 90 0.45 28.41 24.11
C VAL A 90 -0.30 28.48 25.44
N GLU A 91 0.43 28.37 26.54
CA GLU A 91 -0.07 28.75 27.86
C GLU A 91 -0.33 30.27 27.81
N GLU A 92 -1.60 30.68 27.86
CA GLU A 92 -2.01 31.96 28.45
C GLU A 92 -3.55 31.99 28.61
N GLU A 93 -3.95 31.82 29.88
CA GLU A 93 -5.13 32.33 30.59
C GLU A 93 -6.46 32.59 29.84
N MET A 94 -7.47 31.81 30.25
CA MET A 94 -8.90 32.17 30.36
C MET A 94 -9.58 32.92 29.18
N GLN A 95 -10.28 32.18 28.32
CA GLN A 95 -11.64 32.56 27.85
C GLN A 95 -12.30 31.42 27.05
N GLU A 96 -13.51 31.06 27.49
CA GLU A 96 -14.62 30.41 26.77
C GLU A 96 -14.25 29.61 25.50
N GLU A 97 -13.96 28.32 25.65
CA GLU A 97 -13.69 27.43 24.52
C GLU A 97 -15.02 27.08 23.80
N GLU A 98 -15.24 27.72 22.65
CA GLU A 98 -16.05 27.16 21.57
C GLU A 98 -15.66 25.67 21.41
N GLU A 99 -16.64 24.77 21.31
CA GLU A 99 -16.41 23.40 20.85
C GLU A 99 -15.89 23.46 19.40
N GLU A 100 -14.62 23.85 19.20
CA GLU A 100 -13.90 23.60 17.96
C GLU A 100 -13.93 22.09 17.78
N GLU A 101 -14.78 21.66 16.85
CA GLU A 101 -15.00 20.30 16.38
C GLU A 101 -13.64 19.57 16.26
N ARG A 102 -13.23 18.87 17.33
CA ARG A 102 -11.96 18.14 17.37
C ARG A 102 -12.06 17.03 16.34
N VAL A 103 -11.48 17.23 15.17
CA VAL A 103 -11.50 16.24 14.09
C VAL A 103 -10.75 15.00 14.56
N GLU A 104 -11.50 13.91 14.74
CA GLU A 104 -10.95 12.63 15.19
C GLU A 104 -10.04 12.06 14.10
N VAL A 105 -8.73 12.05 14.35
CA VAL A 105 -7.75 11.48 13.42
C VAL A 105 -7.75 9.96 13.57
N GLY A 106 -8.10 9.25 12.50
CA GLY A 106 -8.05 7.80 12.47
C GLY A 106 -6.60 7.30 12.47
N ALA A 107 -6.21 6.49 13.44
CA ALA A 107 -4.87 5.90 13.48
C ALA A 107 -4.80 4.61 12.65
N MET A 108 -3.71 4.42 11.90
CA MET A 108 -3.41 3.22 11.12
C MET A 108 -2.14 2.56 11.64
N ASP A 109 -2.23 1.27 11.95
CA ASP A 109 -1.11 0.43 12.35
C ASP A 109 -0.56 -0.29 11.12
N VAL A 110 0.75 -0.16 10.89
CA VAL A 110 1.45 -1.01 9.93
C VAL A 110 1.52 -2.45 10.47
N LYS A 111 1.23 -3.44 9.62
CA LYS A 111 1.29 -4.87 9.99
C LYS A 111 2.39 -5.64 9.24
N ALA A 112 2.63 -5.27 7.99
CA ALA A 112 3.61 -5.90 7.12
C ALA A 112 3.97 -4.96 5.97
N ASP A 113 5.06 -5.28 5.29
CA ASP A 113 5.49 -4.62 4.07
C ASP A 113 5.70 -5.61 2.93
N PHE A 114 5.72 -5.10 1.70
CA PHE A 114 6.01 -5.90 0.53
C PHE A 114 6.69 -5.03 -0.53
N ASP A 115 7.62 -5.64 -1.28
CA ASP A 115 8.38 -4.96 -2.33
C ASP A 115 7.91 -5.41 -3.73
N GLU A 116 7.12 -6.47 -3.79
CA GLU A 116 6.55 -7.03 -5.01
C GLU A 116 5.16 -7.60 -4.74
N MET A 117 4.38 -7.75 -5.81
CA MET A 117 3.10 -8.44 -5.75
C MET A 117 2.92 -9.37 -6.94
N VAL A 118 2.09 -10.39 -6.77
CA VAL A 118 1.76 -11.35 -7.81
C VAL A 118 0.35 -11.05 -8.33
N ILE A 119 0.27 -10.69 -9.61
CA ILE A 119 -1.00 -10.47 -10.31
C ILE A 119 -1.40 -11.77 -11.00
N TRP A 120 -2.57 -12.29 -10.65
CA TRP A 120 -3.08 -13.57 -11.14
C TRP A 120 -4.16 -13.37 -12.20
N GLY A 121 -3.99 -14.04 -13.35
CA GLY A 121 -4.96 -14.11 -14.44
C GLY A 121 -5.53 -15.52 -14.63
N HIS A 122 -6.78 -15.59 -15.10
CA HIS A 122 -7.41 -16.85 -15.51
C HIS A 122 -7.07 -17.14 -16.98
N GLU A 123 -6.65 -18.36 -17.31
CA GLU A 123 -6.27 -18.84 -18.66
C GLU A 123 -5.05 -18.15 -19.30
N ALA A 124 -4.91 -16.83 -19.20
CA ALA A 124 -3.78 -16.06 -19.72
C ALA A 124 -2.93 -15.47 -18.58
N SER A 125 -1.61 -15.44 -18.76
CA SER A 125 -0.74 -14.67 -17.87
C SER A 125 -1.01 -13.18 -18.05
N ALA A 126 -1.07 -12.43 -16.95
CA ALA A 126 -1.06 -10.97 -17.00
C ALA A 126 0.15 -10.51 -17.82
N ASP A 127 -0.10 -9.68 -18.83
CA ASP A 127 0.92 -9.12 -19.71
C ASP A 127 1.10 -7.64 -19.38
N ALA A 128 2.36 -7.20 -19.26
CA ALA A 128 2.70 -5.83 -18.88
C ALA A 128 2.09 -4.79 -19.83
N ALA A 129 1.97 -5.11 -21.11
CA ALA A 129 1.44 -4.18 -22.10
C ALA A 129 -0.08 -3.97 -22.01
N SER A 130 -0.82 -4.86 -21.35
CA SER A 130 -2.29 -4.84 -21.35
C SER A 130 -2.93 -4.90 -19.96
N ASP A 131 -2.23 -5.42 -18.95
CA ASP A 131 -2.78 -5.53 -17.60
C ASP A 131 -2.81 -4.16 -16.90
N PRO A 132 -4.00 -3.70 -16.45
CA PRO A 132 -4.14 -2.35 -15.89
C PRO A 132 -3.36 -2.17 -14.58
N TYR A 133 -3.18 -3.22 -13.78
CA TYR A 133 -2.47 -3.13 -12.51
C TYR A 133 -0.96 -3.05 -12.74
N MET A 134 -0.44 -3.84 -13.68
CA MET A 134 0.98 -3.79 -14.06
C MET A 134 1.36 -2.43 -14.64
N ARG A 135 0.56 -1.94 -15.60
CA ARG A 135 0.75 -0.60 -16.19
C ARG A 135 0.67 0.52 -15.16
N SER A 136 -0.21 0.38 -14.17
CA SER A 136 -0.32 1.38 -13.10
C SER A 136 0.97 1.48 -12.28
N ILE A 137 1.66 0.37 -12.04
CA ILE A 137 2.89 0.36 -11.25
C ILE A 137 4.09 0.79 -12.09
N GLU A 138 4.20 0.28 -13.31
CA GLU A 138 5.36 0.50 -14.17
C GLU A 138 5.32 1.87 -14.87
N GLU A 139 4.14 2.29 -15.34
CA GLU A 139 3.99 3.53 -16.10
C GLU A 139 3.48 4.66 -15.22
N TRP A 140 2.33 4.48 -14.54
CA TRP A 140 1.64 5.58 -13.89
C TRP A 140 2.42 6.16 -12.71
N LEU A 141 3.04 5.33 -11.86
CA LEU A 141 3.86 5.83 -10.74
C LEU A 141 5.02 6.71 -11.24
N SER A 142 5.66 6.31 -12.34
CA SER A 142 6.74 7.08 -12.98
C SER A 142 6.23 8.40 -13.57
N VAL A 143 5.08 8.39 -14.24
CA VAL A 143 4.44 9.60 -14.78
C VAL A 143 4.03 10.56 -13.68
N ALA A 144 3.34 10.07 -12.63
CA ALA A 144 2.90 10.87 -11.50
C ALA A 144 4.08 11.53 -10.77
N GLY A 145 5.17 10.78 -10.57
CA GLY A 145 6.40 11.32 -9.97
C GLY A 145 6.98 12.49 -10.74
N LYS A 146 6.96 12.45 -12.09
CA LYS A 146 7.43 13.56 -12.94
C LYS A 146 6.45 14.73 -12.95
N LEU A 147 5.15 14.46 -12.99
CA LEU A 147 4.12 15.50 -13.04
C LEU A 147 4.11 16.37 -11.78
N HIS A 148 4.34 15.74 -10.62
CA HIS A 148 4.33 16.40 -9.33
C HIS A 148 5.72 16.82 -8.83
N ALA A 149 6.76 16.68 -9.67
CA ALA A 149 8.09 17.16 -9.34
C ALA A 149 8.11 18.70 -9.33
N PHE A 150 8.63 19.29 -8.25
CA PHE A 150 8.89 20.73 -8.23
C PHE A 150 10.02 21.08 -9.20
N SER A 151 9.89 22.19 -9.92
CA SER A 151 11.02 22.70 -10.72
C SER A 151 12.19 23.01 -9.79
N PRO A 152 13.43 22.64 -10.16
CA PRO A 152 14.60 23.03 -9.39
C PRO A 152 14.67 24.58 -9.35
N PRO A 153 15.10 25.16 -8.22
CA PRO A 153 15.25 26.61 -8.13
C PRO A 153 16.25 27.08 -9.19
N GLU A 154 15.85 28.09 -9.98
CA GLU A 154 16.74 28.73 -10.95
C GLU A 154 17.99 29.22 -10.24
N THR A 155 19.12 28.56 -10.52
CA THR A 155 20.41 29.01 -10.03
C THR A 155 20.75 30.27 -10.82
N LYS A 156 20.35 31.43 -10.29
CA LYS A 156 20.85 32.72 -10.77
C LYS A 156 22.36 32.75 -10.53
N ASN A 157 23.12 32.31 -11.51
CA ASN A 157 24.54 32.58 -11.59
C ASN A 157 24.67 34.09 -11.78
N SER A 158 24.82 34.83 -10.67
CA SER A 158 25.35 36.20 -10.72
C SER A 158 26.78 36.12 -11.21
N VAL A 159 27.00 36.65 -12.41
CA VAL A 159 28.30 37.10 -12.90
C VAL A 159 28.51 38.53 -12.44
#